data_AF-A0A915IF15-F1
#
_entry.id   AF-A0A915IF15-F1
#
_cell.length_a   1.000
_cell.length_b   1.000
_cell.length_c   1.000
_cell.angle_alpha   90.00
_cell.angle_beta   90.00
_cell.angle_gamma   90.00
#
_symmetry.space_group_name_H-M   'P 1'
#
loop_
_entity.id
_entity.type
_entity.pdbx_description
1 polymer ?
#
loop_
_entity_poly.entity_id
_entity_poly.type
_entity_poly.pdbx_seq_one_letter_code
_entity_poly.pdbx_strand_id
1 'polypeptide(L)'
;QSTELLIDDIDATILSSFLRFVDDGIISDLDKESIIDGRTDHLSGLLYAGHKYMVDDLVQTCTSFMQFWMSDRNVEHFLNLSNIYDIPNLKNCALDFMQCRK
;
A
#
# COMPACT_ATOMS: atom_id res chain seq x y z
N GLN A 1 -22.10 -4.97 27.03
CA GLN A 1 -20.68 -5.04 27.41
C GLN A 1 -19.90 -4.47 26.24
N SER A 2 -19.13 -3.39 26.46
CA SER A 2 -18.23 -2.88 25.43
C SER A 2 -16.97 -3.75 25.42
N THR A 3 -16.57 -4.27 24.27
CA THR A 3 -15.32 -5.02 24.10
C THR A 3 -14.30 -4.05 23.54
N GLU A 4 -13.26 -3.74 24.31
CA GLU A 4 -12.18 -2.88 23.85
C GLU A 4 -11.07 -3.74 23.22
N LEU A 5 -10.59 -3.33 22.05
CA LEU A 5 -9.47 -3.94 21.34
C LEU A 5 -8.35 -2.90 21.26
N LEU A 6 -7.13 -3.29 21.63
CA LEU A 6 -5.93 -2.45 21.50
C LEU A 6 -5.21 -2.77 20.19
N ILE A 7 -4.88 -1.72 19.42
CA ILE A 7 -4.04 -1.77 18.22
C ILE A 7 -2.92 -0.75 18.41
N ASP A 8 -1.67 -1.20 18.45
CA ASP A 8 -0.49 -0.37 18.79
C ASP A 8 0.62 -0.37 17.73
N ASP A 9 0.50 -1.21 16.70
CA ASP A 9 1.50 -1.40 15.67
C ASP A 9 1.17 -0.70 14.35
N ILE A 10 0.07 0.06 14.32
CA ILE A 10 -0.40 0.81 13.16
C ILE A 10 -0.64 2.25 13.61
N ASP A 11 -0.12 3.20 12.84
CA ASP A 11 -0.36 4.63 13.08
C ASP A 11 -1.85 4.97 13.00
N ALA A 12 -2.31 5.89 13.84
CA ALA A 12 -3.71 6.27 13.93
C ALA A 12 -4.30 6.73 12.59
N THR A 13 -3.50 7.39 11.75
CA THR A 13 -3.91 7.85 10.41
C THR A 13 -4.15 6.66 9.50
N ILE A 14 -3.24 5.67 9.51
CA ILE A 14 -3.39 4.44 8.73
C ILE A 14 -4.59 3.64 9.20
N LEU A 15 -4.76 3.51 10.53
CA LEU A 15 -5.90 2.80 11.11
C LEU A 15 -7.22 3.46 10.74
N SER A 16 -7.30 4.80 10.80
CA SER A 16 -8.50 5.53 10.39
C SER A 16 -8.85 5.29 8.92
N SER A 17 -7.85 5.31 8.04
CA SER A 17 -8.05 5.09 6.60
C SER A 17 -8.38 3.63 6.28
N PHE A 18 -7.77 2.68 7.00
CA PHE A 18 -8.12 1.27 6.95
C PHE A 18 -9.58 1.03 7.34
N LEU A 19 -10.02 1.56 8.48
CA LEU A 19 -11.41 1.40 8.95
C LEU A 19 -12.39 2.01 7.95
N ARG A 20 -12.05 3.20 7.41
CA ARG A 20 -12.86 3.82 6.37
C ARG A 20 -12.93 2.97 5.10
N PHE A 21 -11.84 2.32 4.70
CA PHE A 21 -11.86 1.37 3.59
C PHE A 21 -12.76 0.16 3.90
N VAL A 22 -12.75 -0.36 5.13
CA VAL A 22 -13.63 -1.48 5.52
C VAL A 22 -15.10 -1.08 5.43
N ASP A 23 -15.43 0.16 5.80
CA ASP A 23 -16.81 0.67 5.74
C ASP A 23 -17.25 1.03 4.31
N ASP A 24 -16.44 1.81 3.58
CA ASP A 24 -16.81 2.43 2.31
C ASP A 24 -16.27 1.67 1.08
N GLY A 25 -15.26 0.82 1.25
CA GLY A 25 -14.53 0.15 0.16
C GLY A 25 -13.59 1.06 -0.63
N ILE A 26 -13.29 2.28 -0.14
CA ILE A 26 -12.59 3.32 -0.91
C ILE A 26 -11.42 3.91 -0.10
N ILE A 27 -10.28 4.07 -0.77
CA ILE A 27 -9.14 4.88 -0.30
C ILE A 27 -9.22 6.25 -0.99
N SER A 28 -9.41 7.33 -0.22
CA SER A 28 -9.67 8.69 -0.77
C SER A 28 -8.61 9.72 -0.39
N ASP A 29 -7.66 9.31 0.41
CA ASP A 29 -6.66 10.12 1.10
C ASP A 29 -5.24 9.87 0.58
N LEU A 30 -5.11 9.15 -0.54
CA LEU A 30 -3.85 9.00 -1.26
C LEU A 30 -3.62 10.18 -2.21
N ASP A 31 -2.51 10.89 -2.01
CA ASP A 31 -2.05 11.92 -2.93
C ASP A 31 -1.09 11.32 -3.98
N LYS A 32 -1.55 11.27 -5.23
CA LYS A 32 -0.78 10.81 -6.39
C LYS A 32 0.58 11.53 -6.49
N GLU A 33 0.61 12.85 -6.33
CA GLU A 33 1.84 13.60 -6.54
C GLU A 33 2.87 13.28 -5.46
N SER A 34 2.43 13.09 -4.21
CA SER A 34 3.28 12.59 -3.13
C SER A 34 3.84 11.20 -3.38
N ILE A 35 3.03 10.28 -3.89
CA ILE A 35 3.47 8.91 -4.19
C ILE A 35 4.53 8.90 -5.29
N ILE A 36 4.31 9.66 -6.37
CA ILE A 36 5.27 9.80 -7.47
C ILE A 36 6.57 10.45 -6.98
N ASP A 37 6.49 11.40 -6.04
CA ASP A 37 7.63 12.06 -5.41
C ASP A 37 8.40 11.16 -4.42
N GLY A 38 7.88 9.97 -4.12
CA GLY A 38 8.50 8.96 -3.26
C GLY A 38 7.95 8.89 -1.83
N ARG A 39 7.01 9.76 -1.45
CA ARG A 39 6.34 9.72 -0.15
C ARG A 39 5.25 8.65 -0.17
N THR A 40 5.62 7.44 0.24
CA THR A 40 4.78 6.24 0.12
C THR A 40 4.40 5.64 1.47
N ASP A 41 4.67 6.31 2.58
CA ASP A 41 4.45 5.80 3.94
C ASP A 41 2.98 5.42 4.17
N HIS A 42 2.05 6.27 3.74
CA HIS A 42 0.62 6.03 3.91
C HIS A 42 0.13 4.80 3.12
N LEU A 43 0.53 4.71 1.86
CA LEU A 43 0.22 3.57 0.99
C LEU A 43 0.86 2.27 1.49
N SER A 44 2.11 2.35 1.99
CA SER A 44 2.84 1.20 2.53
C SER A 44 2.22 0.72 3.85
N GLY A 45 1.77 1.64 4.71
CA GLY A 45 1.08 1.32 5.95
C GLY A 45 -0.29 0.69 5.70
N LEU A 46 -1.04 1.16 4.70
CA LEU A 46 -2.30 0.53 4.29
C LEU A 46 -2.09 -0.88 3.73
N LEU A 47 -1.04 -1.09 2.93
CA LEU A 47 -0.67 -2.43 2.46
C LEU A 47 -0.35 -3.36 3.65
N TYR A 48 0.45 -2.89 4.61
CA TYR A 48 0.74 -3.62 5.83
C TYR A 48 -0.53 -3.99 6.61
N ALA A 49 -1.43 -3.03 6.83
CA ALA A 49 -2.70 -3.26 7.51
C ALA A 49 -3.57 -4.29 6.77
N GLY A 50 -3.62 -4.20 5.43
CA GLY A 50 -4.32 -5.16 4.58
C GLY A 50 -3.79 -6.60 4.77
N HIS A 51 -2.47 -6.78 4.77
CA HIS A 51 -1.87 -8.09 5.03
C HIS A 51 -2.10 -8.57 6.46
N LYS A 52 -1.91 -7.68 7.45
CA LYS A 52 -2.05 -8.04 8.87
C LYS A 52 -3.47 -8.49 9.23
N TYR A 53 -4.47 -7.77 8.72
CA TYR A 53 -5.87 -8.05 9.01
C TYR A 53 -6.57 -8.87 7.92
N MET A 54 -5.81 -9.41 6.95
CA MET A 54 -6.31 -10.29 5.89
C MET A 54 -7.45 -9.66 5.08
N VAL A 55 -7.31 -8.39 4.72
CA VAL A 55 -8.26 -7.66 3.86
C VAL A 55 -7.68 -7.64 2.44
N ASP A 56 -7.93 -8.72 1.70
CA ASP A 56 -7.36 -8.94 0.36
C ASP A 56 -7.71 -7.84 -0.64
N ASP A 57 -8.93 -7.30 -0.58
CA ASP A 57 -9.37 -6.19 -1.44
C ASP A 57 -8.54 -4.92 -1.21
N LEU A 58 -8.11 -4.67 0.04
CA LEU A 58 -7.23 -3.54 0.36
C LEU A 58 -5.83 -3.78 -0.20
N VAL A 59 -5.30 -5.01 -0.06
CA VAL A 59 -4.00 -5.41 -0.61
C VAL A 59 -4.00 -5.23 -2.13
N GLN A 60 -5.04 -5.69 -2.81
CA GLN A 60 -5.19 -5.55 -4.25
C GLN A 60 -5.29 -4.07 -4.67
N THR A 61 -6.05 -3.27 -3.92
CA THR A 61 -6.22 -1.84 -4.18
C THR A 61 -4.89 -1.10 -4.01
N CYS A 62 -4.17 -1.32 -2.91
CA CYS A 62 -2.85 -0.72 -2.67
C CYS A 62 -1.86 -1.12 -3.76
N THR A 63 -1.85 -2.41 -4.13
CA THR A 63 -0.99 -2.93 -5.21
C THR A 63 -1.29 -2.25 -6.55
N SER A 64 -2.57 -2.04 -6.86
CA SER A 64 -2.99 -1.36 -8.09
C SER A 64 -2.51 0.10 -8.12
N PHE A 65 -2.61 0.80 -6.99
CA PHE A 65 -2.05 2.16 -6.86
C PHE A 65 -0.53 2.18 -7.03
N MET A 66 0.20 1.23 -6.45
CA MET A 66 1.65 1.13 -6.59
C MET A 66 2.07 0.88 -8.04
N GLN A 67 1.35 0.01 -8.76
CA GLN A 67 1.60 -0.24 -10.18
C GLN A 67 1.33 1.00 -11.04
N PHE A 68 0.22 1.70 -10.77
CA PHE A 68 -0.23 2.82 -11.59
C PHE A 68 0.59 4.11 -11.36
N TRP A 69 1.07 4.34 -10.14
CA TRP A 69 1.87 5.52 -9.77
C TRP A 69 3.34 5.21 -9.52
N MET A 70 3.82 4.12 -10.11
CA MET A 70 5.23 3.77 -10.10
C MET A 70 6.06 4.87 -10.75
N SER A 71 7.19 5.18 -10.12
CA SER A 71 8.11 6.21 -10.57
C SER A 71 9.55 5.80 -10.28
N ASP A 72 10.44 6.54 -10.92
CA ASP A 72 11.87 6.50 -10.72
C ASP A 72 12.33 6.59 -9.25
N ARG A 73 11.51 7.20 -8.39
CA ARG A 73 11.81 7.46 -6.98
C ARG A 73 11.27 6.39 -6.05
N ASN A 74 10.25 5.64 -6.47
CA ASN A 74 9.55 4.69 -5.59
C ASN A 74 9.68 3.23 -6.05
N VAL A 75 10.14 2.97 -7.28
CA VAL A 75 10.17 1.62 -7.87
C VAL A 75 11.00 0.62 -7.07
N GLU A 76 12.13 1.03 -6.48
CA GLU A 76 12.94 0.16 -5.63
C GLU A 76 12.21 -0.19 -4.33
N HIS A 77 11.51 0.78 -3.74
CA HIS A 77 10.70 0.57 -2.53
C HIS A 77 9.52 -0.38 -2.82
N PHE A 78 8.81 -0.18 -3.93
CA PHE A 78 7.72 -1.06 -4.34
C PHE A 78 8.21 -2.48 -4.67
N LEU A 79 9.38 -2.62 -5.29
CA LEU A 79 10.01 -3.93 -5.48
C LEU A 79 10.30 -4.58 -4.12
N ASN A 80 10.85 -3.85 -3.15
CA ASN A 80 11.10 -4.39 -1.82
C ASN A 80 9.80 -4.87 -1.15
N LEU A 81 8.74 -4.04 -1.13
CA LEU A 81 7.44 -4.41 -0.57
C LEU A 81 6.87 -5.66 -1.26
N SER A 82 6.98 -5.76 -2.58
CA SER A 82 6.48 -6.93 -3.31
C SER A 82 7.20 -8.22 -2.93
N ASN A 83 8.47 -8.17 -2.51
CA ASN A 83 9.19 -9.34 -2.03
C ASN A 83 8.83 -9.66 -0.57
N ILE A 84 8.67 -8.64 0.29
CA ILE A 84 8.30 -8.81 1.70
C ILE A 84 6.92 -9.48 1.82
N TYR A 85 5.97 -9.02 1.03
CA TYR A 85 4.57 -9.46 1.09
C TYR A 85 4.21 -10.53 0.05
N ASP A 86 5.19 -11.03 -0.70
CA ASP A 86 5.03 -12.01 -1.79
C ASP A 86 3.89 -11.62 -2.77
N ILE A 87 4.07 -10.49 -3.46
CA ILE A 87 3.12 -9.91 -4.41
C ILE A 87 3.73 -9.99 -5.84
N PRO A 88 3.59 -11.12 -6.56
CA PRO A 88 4.37 -11.39 -7.77
C PRO A 88 4.05 -10.44 -8.93
N ASN A 89 2.81 -9.99 -9.05
CA ASN A 89 2.39 -9.04 -10.08
C ASN A 89 3.07 -7.67 -9.91
N LEU A 90 3.15 -7.15 -8.68
CA LEU A 90 3.88 -5.92 -8.37
C LEU A 90 5.37 -6.07 -8.63
N LYS A 91 5.95 -7.21 -8.24
CA LYS A 91 7.36 -7.54 -8.48
C LYS A 91 7.69 -7.50 -9.96
N ASN A 92 6.91 -8.18 -10.79
CA ASN A 92 7.12 -8.20 -12.23
C ASN A 92 6.99 -6.80 -12.83
N CYS A 93 5.94 -6.05 -12.44
CA CYS A 93 5.75 -4.68 -12.90
C CYS A 93 6.95 -3.76 -12.56
N ALA A 94 7.50 -3.88 -11.34
CA ALA A 94 8.67 -3.11 -10.93
C ALA A 94 9.94 -3.51 -11.70
N LEU A 95 10.16 -4.80 -11.92
CA LEU A 95 11.29 -5.29 -12.73
C LEU A 95 11.18 -4.85 -14.19
N ASP A 96 9.98 -4.85 -14.78
CA ASP A 96 9.73 -4.38 -16.13
C ASP A 96 9.96 -2.88 -16.25
N PHE A 97 9.47 -2.09 -15.28
CA PHE A 97 9.72 -0.65 -15.21
C PHE A 97 11.22 -0.35 -15.16
N MET A 98 11.99 -1.05 -14.32
CA MET A 98 13.44 -0.87 -14.23
C MET A 98 14.17 -1.26 -15.52
N GLN A 99 13.71 -2.28 -16.24
CA GLN A 99 14.31 -2.71 -17.51
C GLN A 99 14.07 -1.72 -18.65
N CYS A 100 12.90 -1.06 -18.67
CA CYS A 100 12.56 -0.03 -19.65
C CYS A 100 13.31 1.30 -19.45
N ARG A 101 14.04 1.49 -18.34
CA ARG A 101 14.87 2.69 -18.06
C ARG A 101 16.22 2.70 -18.80
N LYS A 102 16.44 1.78 -19.75
CA LYS A 102 17.67 1.70 -20.56
C LYS A 102 17.63 2.58 -21.79
#